data_AF-A0A562K8M9-F1
#
_entry.id   AF-A0A562K8M9-F1
#
_cell.length_a   1.000
_cell.length_b   1.000
_cell.length_c   1.000
_cell.angle_alpha   90.00
_cell.angle_beta   90.00
_cell.angle_gamma   90.00
#
_symmetry.space_group_name_H-M   'P 1'
#
loop_
_entity.id
_entity.type
_entity.pdbx_description
1 polymer ?
#
loop_
_entity_poly.entity_id
_entity_poly.type
_entity_poly.pdbx_seq_one_letter_code
_entity_poly.pdbx_strand_id
1 'polypeptide(L)' 'MKLPNPFQTFSHCWNFACRRGRQDGDTYHVVATGHVDAPRTVLSDRALFAREDLAPEDIEASFDPFALASHVTGTD' A
#
# COMPACT_ATOMS: atom_id res chain seq x y z
N MET A 1 -2.65 -16.00 22.80
CA MET A 1 -2.95 -15.20 21.59
C MET A 1 -1.62 -14.91 20.90
N LYS A 2 -1.46 -15.28 19.62
CA LYS A 2 -0.22 -15.00 18.89
C LYS A 2 -0.23 -13.52 18.52
N LEU A 3 0.88 -12.83 18.76
CA LEU A 3 1.00 -11.42 18.36
C LEU A 3 1.11 -11.36 16.83
N PRO A 4 0.35 -10.48 16.15
CA PRO A 4 0.46 -10.30 14.72
C PRO A 4 1.89 -9.88 14.37
N ASN A 5 2.35 -10.27 13.18
CA ASN A 5 3.67 -9.90 12.69
C ASN A 5 3.88 -8.37 12.79
N PRO A 6 4.90 -7.88 13.51
CA PRO A 6 5.10 -6.43 13.71
C PRO A 6 5.38 -5.68 12.40
N PHE A 7 5.87 -6.38 11.37
CA PHE A 7 6.07 -5.85 10.02
C PHE A 7 4.78 -5.72 9.21
N GLN A 8 3.65 -6.24 9.71
CA GLN A 8 2.35 -6.21 9.04
C GLN A 8 1.33 -5.32 9.79
N THR A 9 1.82 -4.44 10.65
CA THR A 9 1.04 -3.33 11.19
C THR A 9 0.78 -2.30 10.09
N PHE A 10 -0.35 -1.58 10.17
CA PHE A 10 -0.66 -0.54 9.18
C PHE A 10 0.46 0.50 9.07
N SER A 11 0.97 1.01 10.20
CA SER A 11 2.05 2.00 10.19
C SER A 11 3.33 1.49 9.54
N HIS A 12 3.69 0.22 9.71
CA HIS A 12 4.85 -0.36 9.06
C HIS A 12 4.64 -0.49 7.55
N CYS A 13 3.51 -1.08 7.14
CA CYS A 13 3.15 -1.24 5.73
C CYS A 13 3.05 0.11 5.01
N TRP A 14 2.45 1.12 5.64
CA TRP A 14 2.34 2.46 5.09
C TRP A 14 3.71 3.11 4.85
N ASN A 15 4.58 3.05 5.86
CA ASN A 15 5.95 3.57 5.73
C ASN A 15 6.74 2.85 4.63
N PHE A 16 6.54 1.54 4.49
CA PHE A 16 7.16 0.76 3.42
C PHE A 16 6.63 1.18 2.03
N ALA A 17 5.31 1.28 1.85
CA ALA A 17 4.69 1.74 0.62
C ALA A 17 5.19 3.14 0.21
N CYS A 18 5.24 4.07 1.15
CA CYS A 18 5.78 5.42 0.95
C CYS A 18 7.25 5.44 0.50
N ARG A 19 8.09 4.56 1.06
CA ARG A 19 9.52 4.49 0.70
C ARG A 19 9.69 3.88 -0.68
N ARG A 20 9.00 2.76 -0.95
CA ARG A 20 9.06 2.08 -2.25
C ARG A 20 8.49 2.93 -3.37
N GLY A 21 7.34 3.56 -3.18
CA GLY A 21 6.75 4.40 -4.22
C GLY A 21 7.63 5.59 -4.59
N ARG A 22 8.27 6.25 -3.62
CA ARG A 22 9.24 7.32 -3.91
C ARG A 22 10.50 6.80 -4.60
N GLN A 23 11.00 5.64 -4.20
CA GLN A 23 12.23 5.07 -4.73
C GLN A 23 12.05 4.55 -6.17
N ASP A 24 10.92 3.89 -6.43
CA ASP A 24 10.67 3.21 -7.70
C ASP A 24 9.90 4.08 -8.70
N GLY A 25 9.29 5.18 -8.23
CA GLY A 25 8.39 6.00 -9.05
C GLY A 25 7.13 5.22 -9.47
N ASP A 26 6.58 4.41 -8.55
CA ASP A 26 5.41 3.57 -8.80
C ASP A 26 4.40 3.70 -7.65
N THR A 27 3.14 3.34 -7.90
CA THR A 27 2.08 3.35 -6.90
C THR A 27 2.13 2.05 -6.08
N TYR A 28 1.98 2.19 -4.76
CA TYR A 28 1.96 1.06 -3.83
C TYR A 28 0.73 1.10 -2.93
N HIS A 29 0.17 -0.08 -2.67
CA HIS A 29 -1.08 -0.28 -1.93
C HIS A 29 -0.85 -1.11 -0.68
N VAL A 30 -1.42 -0.68 0.44
CA VAL A 30 -1.57 -1.51 1.64
C VAL A 30 -2.86 -2.31 1.48
N VAL A 31 -2.74 -3.63 1.49
CA VAL A 31 -3.84 -4.56 1.19
C VAL A 31 -4.08 -5.49 2.38
N ALA A 32 -5.33 -5.62 2.79
CA ALA A 32 -5.77 -6.59 3.79
C ALA A 32 -5.70 -8.01 3.21
N THR A 33 -5.27 -8.98 4.02
CA THR A 33 -5.05 -10.36 3.55
C THR A 33 -6.10 -11.35 4.03
N GLY A 34 -6.98 -10.94 4.94
CA GLY A 34 -7.90 -11.84 5.66
C GLY A 34 -7.22 -12.81 6.64
N HIS A 35 -5.89 -12.82 6.76
CA HIS A 35 -5.15 -13.73 7.66
C HIS A 35 -4.79 -13.07 8.99
N VAL A 36 -5.27 -13.63 10.11
CA VAL A 36 -5.09 -13.05 11.46
C VAL A 36 -3.62 -12.88 11.87
N ASP A 37 -2.75 -13.80 11.46
CA ASP A 37 -1.32 -13.77 11.79
C ASP A 37 -0.51 -12.82 10.91
N ALA A 38 -1.08 -12.46 9.75
CA ALA A 38 -0.40 -11.74 8.68
C ALA A 38 -1.35 -10.75 8.00
N PRO A 39 -1.94 -9.79 8.74
CA PRO A 39 -3.19 -9.12 8.36
C PRO A 39 -3.07 -8.20 7.15
N ARG A 40 -1.84 -7.82 6.75
CA ARG A 40 -1.58 -6.85 5.69
C ARG A 40 -0.41 -7.24 4.84
N THR A 41 -0.45 -6.81 3.59
CA THR A 41 0.68 -6.85 2.67
C THR A 41 0.80 -5.52 1.93
N VAL A 42 1.92 -5.31 1.25
CA VAL A 42 2.13 -4.16 0.39
C VAL A 42 2.41 -4.64 -1.03
N LEU A 43 1.62 -4.16 -1.99
CA LEU A 43 1.73 -4.54 -3.40
C LEU A 43 1.93 -3.29 -4.25
N SER A 44 2.78 -3.36 -5.27
CA SER A 44 2.80 -2.34 -6.34
C SER A 44 1.54 -2.44 -7.18
N ASP A 45 1.14 -1.35 -7.84
CA ASP A 45 0.01 -1.31 -8.76
C ASP A 45 0.07 -2.42 -9.83
N ARG A 46 1.25 -2.63 -10.43
CA ARG A 46 1.47 -3.75 -11.38
C ARG A 46 1.19 -5.14 -10.78
N ALA A 47 1.55 -5.35 -9.52
CA ALA A 47 1.34 -6.63 -8.86
C ALA A 47 -0.13 -6.83 -8.51
N LEU A 48 -0.86 -5.74 -8.27
CA LEU A 48 -2.29 -5.76 -8.03
C LEU A 48 -3.07 -6.03 -9.34
N PHE A 49 -2.67 -5.42 -10.45
CA PHE A 49 -3.25 -5.70 -11.79
C PHE A 49 -3.16 -7.17 -12.22
N ALA A 50 -2.16 -7.92 -11.73
CA ALA A 50 -2.00 -9.33 -12.05
C ALA A 50 -2.87 -10.26 -11.19
N ARG A 51 -3.65 -9.72 -10.24
CA ARG A 51 -4.47 -10.49 -9.30
C ARG A 51 -5.96 -10.39 -9.65
N GLU A 52 -6.64 -11.52 -9.51
CA GLU A 52 -8.10 -11.63 -9.71
C GLU A 52 -8.85 -11.89 -8.39
N ASP A 53 -8.12 -12.07 -7.29
CA ASP A 53 -8.64 -12.49 -5.98
C ASP A 53 -8.78 -11.35 -4.96
N LEU A 54 -8.62 -10.10 -5.39
CA LEU A 54 -8.75 -8.91 -4.55
C LEU A 54 -10.01 -8.14 -4.90
N ALA A 55 -10.77 -7.78 -3.86
CA ALA A 55 -11.87 -6.84 -3.98
C ALA A 55 -11.38 -5.41 -3.68
N PRO A 56 -12.04 -4.36 -4.22
CA PRO A 56 -11.66 -2.97 -3.94
C PRO A 56 -11.58 -2.64 -2.45
N GLU A 57 -12.46 -3.22 -1.63
CA GLU A 57 -12.51 -3.07 -0.18
C GLU A 57 -11.30 -3.66 0.57
N ASP A 58 -10.51 -4.53 -0.06
CA ASP A 58 -9.28 -5.07 0.52
C ASP A 58 -8.14 -4.04 0.51
N ILE A 59 -8.26 -2.95 -0.27
CA ILE A 59 -7.25 -1.89 -0.34
C ILE A 59 -7.50 -0.89 0.79
N GLU A 60 -6.65 -0.93 1.83
CA GLU A 60 -6.77 -0.05 2.98
C GLU A 60 -6.21 1.36 2.71
N ALA A 61 -5.16 1.47 1.90
CA ALA A 61 -4.54 2.75 1.53
C ALA A 61 -3.68 2.62 0.27
N SER A 62 -3.56 3.73 -0.47
CA SER A 62 -2.71 3.82 -1.66
C SER A 62 -1.75 4.99 -1.52
N PHE A 63 -0.48 4.77 -1.86
CA PHE A 63 0.52 5.81 -2.01
C PHE A 63 0.86 5.97 -3.48
N ASP A 64 0.48 7.11 -4.06
CA ASP A 64 0.86 7.52 -5.41
C ASP A 64 1.84 8.72 -5.31
N PRO A 65 3.12 8.55 -5.71
CA PRO A 65 4.10 9.63 -5.66
C PRO A 65 3.81 10.77 -6.64
N PHE A 66 3.03 10.53 -7.70
CA PHE A 66 2.68 11.53 -8.71
C PHE A 66 1.46 12.35 -8.31
N ALA A 67 0.48 11.77 -7.62
CA ALA A 67 -0.65 12.50 -7.05
C ALA A 67 -0.21 13.60 -6.06
N LEU A 68 0.90 13.37 -5.35
CA LEU A 68 1.50 14.36 -4.45
C LEU A 68 2.13 15.54 -5.21
N ALA A 69 2.62 15.33 -6.43
CA ALA A 69 3.22 16.38 -7.25
C ALA A 69 2.16 17.30 -7.86
N SER A 70 0.99 16.76 -8.22
CA SER A 70 -0.12 17.53 -8.79
C SER A 70 -0.72 18.55 -7.82
N HIS A 71 -0.60 18.32 -6.51
CA HIS A 71 -1.03 19.29 -5.48
C HIS A 71 -0.04 20.45 -5.29
N VAL A 72 1.20 20.34 -5.79
CA VAL A 72 2.22 21.40 -5.66
C VAL A 72 2.25 22.32 -6.89
N THR A 73 1.79 21.84 -8.04
CA THR A 73 1.72 22.63 -9.29
C THR A 73 0.36 23.26 -9.56
N GLY A 74 -0.62 23.09 -8.67
CA GLY A 74 -1.85 23.88 -8.66
C GLY A 74 -1.54 25.28 -8.11
N THR A 75 -0.86 26.11 -8.89
CA THR A 75 -0.79 27.56 -8.63
C THR A 75 -2.17 28.15 -8.86
N ASP A 76 -2.77 28.66 -7.78
CA ASP A 76 -3.66 29.82 -7.83
C ASP A 76 -2.98 31.01 -8.55
#